data_AF-A0A0N7LUI3-F1
#
_entry.id   AF-A0A0N7LUI3-F1
#
_cell.length_a   1.000
_cell.length_b   1.000
_cell.length_c   1.000
_cell.angle_alpha   90.00
_cell.angle_beta   90.00
_cell.angle_gamma   90.00
#
_symmetry.space_group_name_H-M   'P 1'
#
loop_
_entity.id
_entity.type
_entity.pdbx_description
1 polymer ?
#
loop_
_entity_poly.entity_id
_entity_poly.type
_entity_poly.pdbx_seq_one_letter_code
_entity_poly.pdbx_strand_id
1 'polypeptide(L)' 'MFRIALTAFVLTLAPLSAFAECFGDHQQAMSCADGAVWDSETKSCIKVTG' A
#
# COMPACT_ATOMS: atom_id res chain seq x y z
N MET A 1 37.97 -5.49 12.44
CA MET A 1 37.14 -5.06 13.58
C MET A 1 36.46 -3.72 13.29
N PHE A 2 37.22 -2.64 13.12
CA PHE A 2 36.69 -1.29 12.89
C PHE A 2 35.70 -1.17 11.71
N ARG A 3 36.02 -1.81 10.57
CA ARG A 3 35.14 -1.81 9.39
C ARG A 3 33.75 -2.39 9.65
N ILE A 4 33.66 -3.43 10.49
CA ILE A 4 32.40 -4.11 10.82
C ILE A 4 31.53 -3.22 11.71
N ALA A 5 32.14 -2.56 12.70
CA ALA A 5 31.45 -1.62 13.58
C ALA A 5 30.87 -0.43 12.79
N LEU A 6 31.64 0.09 11.84
CA LEU A 6 31.22 1.20 10.98
C LEU A 6 30.06 0.79 10.06
N THR A 7 30.14 -0.38 9.43
CA THR A 7 29.04 -0.89 8.59
C THR A 7 27.78 -1.16 9.39
N ALA A 8 27.90 -1.71 10.60
CA ALA A 8 26.75 -1.98 11.47
C ALA A 8 26.05 -0.68 11.88
N PHE A 9 26.82 0.35 12.23
CA PHE A 9 26.29 1.67 12.55
C PHE A 9 25.51 2.26 11.37
N VAL A 10 26.06 2.22 10.16
CA VAL A 10 25.38 2.69 8.94
C VAL A 10 24.07 1.93 8.68
N LEU A 11 24.05 0.60 8.87
CA LEU A 11 22.82 -0.19 8.68
C LEU A 11 21.70 0.18 9.65
N THR A 12 22.02 0.59 10.88
CA THR A 12 20.99 1.01 11.86
C THR A 12 20.27 2.30 11.48
N LEU A 13 20.89 3.13 10.63
CA LEU A 13 20.30 4.37 10.12
C LEU A 13 19.51 4.17 8.81
N ALA A 14 19.69 3.03 8.14
CA ALA A 14 18.99 2.71 6.88
C ALA A 14 17.44 2.75 6.93
N PRO A 15 16.76 2.28 8.00
CA PRO A 15 15.29 2.37 8.05
C PRO A 15 14.77 3.81 8.20
N LEU A 16 15.61 4.77 8.59
CA LEU A 16 15.21 6.19 8.67
C LEU A 16 15.05 6.85 7.30
N SER A 17 15.55 6.23 6.22
CA SER A 17 15.32 6.68 4.84
C SER A 17 14.20 5.92 4.14
N ALA A 18 13.58 4.94 4.80
CA ALA A 18 12.45 4.18 4.27
C ALA A 18 11.14 4.94 4.53
N PHE A 19 11.02 6.14 3.96
CA PHE A 19 9.73 6.79 3.80
C PHE A 19 9.06 6.16 2.58
N ALA A 20 8.09 5.27 2.80
CA ALA A 20 7.19 4.86 1.73
C ALA A 20 6.33 6.08 1.38
N GLU A 21 6.80 6.85 0.42
CA GLU A 21 6.09 7.97 -0.15
C GLU A 21 4.89 7.45 -0.96
N CYS A 22 3.79 7.12 -0.29
CA CYS A 22 2.48 7.17 -0.94
C CYS A 22 2.06 8.64 -1.11
N PHE A 23 2.90 9.42 -1.80
CA PHE A 23 2.62 10.80 -2.20
C PHE A 23 1.78 10.76 -3.47
N GLY A 24 0.50 10.48 -3.31
CA GLY A 24 -0.45 10.42 -4.42
C GLY A 24 -1.69 9.71 -3.96
N ASP A 25 -2.77 10.49 -3.86
CA ASP A 25 -4.17 10.08 -3.70
C ASP A 25 -4.32 8.62 -3.24
N HIS A 26 -4.47 8.41 -1.93
CA HIS A 26 -4.88 7.14 -1.36
C HIS A 26 -6.32 6.84 -1.82
N GLN A 27 -6.52 6.61 -3.12
CA GLN A 27 -7.67 5.92 -3.63
C GLN A 27 -7.50 4.49 -3.13
N GLN A 28 -7.97 4.29 -1.90
CA GLN A 28 -8.33 2.97 -1.39
C GLN A 28 -9.26 2.41 -2.46
N ALA A 29 -8.72 1.58 -3.36
CA ALA A 29 -9.53 0.87 -4.33
C ALA A 29 -10.44 -0.04 -3.51
N MET A 30 -11.66 0.44 -3.27
CA MET A 30 -12.69 -0.32 -2.58
C MET A 30 -13.15 -1.39 -3.57
N SER A 31 -12.69 -2.62 -3.38
CA SER A 31 -13.26 -3.76 -4.08
C SER A 31 -14.68 -4.00 -3.60
N CYS A 32 -15.58 -4.34 -4.52
CA CYS A 32 -16.89 -4.84 -4.14
C CYS A 32 -16.77 -6.16 -3.37
N ALA A 33 -17.73 -6.46 -2.50
CA ALA A 33 -17.81 -7.76 -1.83
C ALA A 33 -17.94 -8.90 -2.85
N ASP A 34 -17.57 -10.12 -2.45
CA ASP A 34 -17.66 -11.29 -3.32
C ASP A 34 -19.06 -11.44 -3.94
N GLY A 35 -19.11 -11.63 -5.26
CA GLY A 35 -20.37 -11.75 -6.00
C GLY A 35 -21.09 -10.41 -6.26
N ALA A 36 -20.42 -9.28 -6.07
CA ALA A 36 -20.90 -7.97 -6.48
C ALA A 36 -19.98 -7.30 -7.51
N VAL A 37 -20.55 -6.50 -8.41
CA VAL A 37 -19.84 -5.77 -9.47
C VAL A 37 -20.09 -4.28 -9.31
N TRP A 38 -19.06 -3.47 -9.60
CA TRP A 38 -19.16 -2.02 -9.58
C TRP A 38 -20.07 -1.53 -10.72
N ASP A 39 -21.11 -0.78 -10.36
CA ASP A 39 -21.96 -0.07 -11.29
C ASP A 39 -21.62 1.42 -11.31
N SER A 40 -21.14 1.90 -12.45
CA SER A 40 -20.72 3.30 -12.61
C SER A 40 -21.89 4.28 -12.68
N GLU A 41 -23.09 3.81 -13.05
CA GLU A 41 -24.27 4.66 -13.18
C GLU A 41 -24.81 5.07 -11.80
N THR A 42 -24.97 4.11 -10.90
CA THR A 42 -25.44 4.34 -9.52
C THR A 42 -24.31 4.61 -8.52
N LYS A 43 -23.04 4.47 -8.95
CA LYS A 43 -21.84 4.57 -8.10
C LYS A 43 -21.91 3.62 -6.90
N SER A 44 -22.36 2.38 -7.14
CA SER A 44 -22.57 1.38 -6.09
C SER A 44 -22.16 -0.02 -6.53
N CYS A 45 -21.92 -0.91 -5.58
CA CYS A 45 -21.70 -2.34 -5.87
C CYS A 45 -23.04 -3.07 -5.92
N ILE A 46 -23.39 -3.62 -7.09
CA ILE A 46 -24.64 -4.37 -7.29
C ILE A 46 -24.37 -5.88 -7.26
N LYS A 47 -25.31 -6.64 -6.68
CA LYS A 47 -25.22 -8.10 -6.66
C LYS A 47 -25.46 -8.66 -8.05
N VAL A 48 -24.53 -9.46 -8.57
CA VAL A 48 -24.80 -10.25 -9.78
C VAL A 48 -25.60 -11.48 -9.39
N THR A 49 -26.81 -11.62 -9.93
CA THR A 49 -27.61 -12.85 -9.82
C THR A 49 -27.32 -13.69 -11.06
N GLY A 50 -26.75 -14.87 -10.85
CA GLY A 50 -26.62 -15.92 -11.87
C GLY A 50 -27.62 -17.03 -11.62
#